data_AF-A0A6I9MMJ4-F1
#
_entry.id   AF-A0A6I9MMJ4-F1
#
_cell.length_a   1.000
_cell.length_b   1.000
_cell.length_c   1.000
_cell.angle_alpha   90.00
_cell.angle_beta   90.00
_cell.angle_gamma   90.00
#
_symmetry.space_group_name_H-M   'P 1'
#
loop_
_entity.id
_entity.type
_entity.pdbx_description
1 polymer ?
#
loop_
_entity_poly.entity_id
_entity_poly.type
_entity_poly.pdbx_seq_one_letter_code
_entity_poly.pdbx_strand_id
1 'polypeptide(L)'
;MEVQDRSRSPSRRTSRVEQVVGRWLRRSRDLGSRSHSLSRERVGVDGKSECSGSDQRNYPFRFIVQIQRDLDLNSHGLTLSYTTPILVQEVTP
;
A
#
# COMPACT_ATOMS: atom_id res chain seq x y z
N MET A 1 -50.71 -13.62 -12.65
CA MET A 1 -49.43 -14.29 -12.36
C MET A 1 -48.36 -13.22 -12.47
N GLU A 2 -48.00 -12.58 -11.36
CA GLU A 2 -47.01 -11.49 -11.33
C GLU A 2 -45.63 -12.09 -11.54
N VAL A 3 -45.01 -11.79 -12.69
CA VAL A 3 -43.69 -12.30 -13.04
C VAL A 3 -42.67 -11.51 -12.24
N GLN A 4 -42.33 -12.09 -11.08
CA GLN A 4 -41.27 -11.71 -10.17
C GLN A 4 -40.03 -11.23 -10.93
N ASP A 5 -39.71 -9.95 -10.76
CA ASP A 5 -38.61 -9.24 -11.41
C ASP A 5 -37.27 -9.82 -10.93
N ARG A 6 -36.84 -10.91 -11.59
CA ARG A 6 -35.59 -11.59 -11.31
C ARG A 6 -34.45 -10.62 -11.58
N SER A 7 -33.75 -10.23 -10.53
CA SER A 7 -32.54 -9.40 -10.48
C SER A 7 -31.73 -9.43 -11.79
N ARG A 8 -32.05 -8.50 -12.71
CA ARG A 8 -31.37 -8.41 -14.01
C ARG A 8 -30.02 -7.76 -13.81
N SER A 9 -28.98 -8.57 -13.63
CA SER A 9 -27.61 -8.07 -13.59
C SER A 9 -27.35 -7.20 -14.84
N PRO A 10 -26.85 -5.95 -14.69
CA PRO A 10 -26.66 -5.00 -15.80
C PRO A 10 -25.78 -5.53 -16.94
N SER A 11 -24.97 -6.55 -16.65
CA SER A 11 -24.07 -7.22 -17.59
C SER A 11 -24.75 -7.80 -18.83
N ARG A 12 -26.08 -7.98 -18.87
CA ARG A 12 -26.75 -8.54 -20.06
C ARG A 12 -27.03 -7.51 -21.18
N ARG A 13 -26.95 -6.21 -20.90
CA ARG A 13 -27.34 -5.14 -21.86
C ARG A 13 -26.17 -4.40 -22.49
N THR A 14 -24.95 -4.71 -22.08
CA THR A 14 -23.73 -4.02 -22.54
C THR A 14 -22.91 -4.92 -23.47
N SER A 15 -22.17 -4.31 -24.40
CA SER A 15 -21.27 -5.02 -25.32
C SER A 15 -20.23 -5.83 -24.54
N ARG A 16 -19.71 -6.92 -25.14
CA ARG A 16 -18.64 -7.72 -24.53
C ARG A 16 -17.44 -6.87 -24.12
N VAL A 17 -17.10 -5.85 -24.92
CA VAL A 17 -16.03 -4.89 -24.61
C VAL A 17 -16.37 -4.11 -23.35
N GLU A 18 -17.56 -3.53 -23.26
CA GLU A 18 -18.02 -2.78 -22.08
C GLU A 18 -18.07 -3.65 -20.82
N GLN A 19 -18.44 -4.93 -20.95
CA GLN A 19 -18.41 -5.88 -19.84
C GLN A 19 -16.98 -6.14 -19.34
N VAL A 20 -16.02 -6.31 -20.26
CA VAL A 20 -14.61 -6.54 -19.92
C VAL A 20 -14.00 -5.29 -19.31
N VAL A 21 -14.21 -4.11 -19.92
CA VAL A 21 -13.76 -2.81 -19.40
C VAL A 21 -14.35 -2.56 -18.01
N GLY A 22 -15.65 -2.78 -17.83
CA GLY A 22 -16.31 -2.63 -16.54
C GLY A 22 -15.79 -3.60 -15.48
N ARG A 23 -15.47 -4.85 -15.85
CA ARG A 23 -14.83 -5.82 -14.94
C ARG A 23 -13.40 -5.42 -14.60
N TRP A 24 -12.63 -4.94 -15.57
CA TRP A 24 -11.25 -4.49 -15.37
C TRP A 24 -11.20 -3.27 -14.45
N LEU A 25 -12.04 -2.25 -14.68
CA LEU A 25 -12.12 -1.06 -13.82
C LEU A 25 -12.50 -1.39 -12.37
N ARG A 26 -13.45 -2.32 -12.16
CA ARG A 26 -13.79 -2.77 -10.80
C ARG A 26 -12.62 -3.51 -10.14
N ARG A 27 -12.01 -4.46 -10.86
CA ARG A 27 -10.87 -5.24 -10.34
C ARG A 27 -9.63 -4.39 -10.07
N SER A 28 -9.36 -3.38 -10.89
CA SER A 28 -8.25 -2.44 -10.69
C SER A 28 -8.47 -1.57 -9.44
N ARG A 29 -9.72 -1.23 -9.10
CA ARG A 29 -10.05 -0.55 -7.83
C ARG A 29 -9.86 -1.47 -6.63
N ASP A 30 -10.15 -2.76 -6.79
CA ASP A 30 -9.96 -3.77 -5.73
C ASP A 30 -8.48 -4.10 -5.45
N LEU A 31 -7.56 -3.85 -6.40
CA LEU A 31 -6.12 -4.04 -6.19
C LEU A 31 -5.48 -2.98 -5.27
N GLY A 32 -6.15 -1.85 -5.03
CA GLY A 32 -5.79 -0.87 -3.99
C GLY A 32 -6.35 -1.20 -2.60
N SER A 33 -7.17 -2.25 -2.48
CA SER A 33 -7.96 -2.57 -1.28
C SER A 33 -7.75 -4.03 -0.82
N ARG A 34 -6.52 -4.56 -0.94
CA ARG A 34 -6.20 -5.93 -0.49
C ARG A 34 -5.61 -6.00 0.92
N SER A 35 -6.18 -5.22 1.84
CA SER A 35 -5.99 -5.43 3.28
C SER A 35 -7.28 -5.55 4.08
N HIS A 36 -8.47 -5.44 3.48
CA HIS A 36 -9.72 -5.66 4.20
C HIS A 36 -10.35 -7.00 3.81
N SER A 37 -9.72 -8.08 4.25
CA SER A 37 -10.50 -9.27 4.59
C SER A 37 -11.45 -8.88 5.73
N LEU A 38 -12.72 -9.23 5.58
CA LEU A 38 -13.80 -9.08 6.57
C LEU A 38 -14.39 -7.66 6.63
N SER A 39 -15.55 -7.45 6.01
CA SER A 39 -16.81 -7.30 6.76
C SER A 39 -17.91 -6.83 5.82
N ARG A 40 -19.08 -7.43 6.02
CA ARG A 40 -20.32 -7.09 5.36
C ARG A 40 -20.89 -5.86 6.06
N GLU A 41 -20.43 -4.67 5.72
CA GLU A 41 -20.98 -3.44 6.30
C GLU A 41 -21.69 -2.60 5.24
N ARG A 42 -22.99 -2.42 5.46
CA ARG A 42 -23.83 -1.49 4.72
C ARG A 42 -23.40 -0.09 5.13
N VAL A 43 -22.92 0.73 4.20
CA VAL A 43 -22.85 2.19 4.43
C VAL A 43 -23.69 2.85 3.36
N GLY A 44 -24.74 3.51 3.83
CA GLY A 44 -25.68 4.26 3.01
C GLY A 44 -25.05 5.47 2.36
N VAL A 45 -25.69 5.86 1.24
CA VAL A 45 -25.95 7.23 0.80
C VAL A 45 -25.35 8.31 1.73
N ASP A 46 -24.26 8.95 1.31
CA ASP A 46 -24.33 10.33 0.80
C ASP A 46 -23.00 10.72 0.15
N GLY A 47 -23.10 11.51 -0.92
CA GLY A 47 -21.97 11.90 -1.74
C GLY A 47 -21.08 12.93 -1.05
N LYS A 48 -19.87 12.53 -0.70
CA LYS A 48 -18.71 13.43 -0.68
C LYS A 48 -17.45 12.62 -0.91
N SER A 49 -16.99 12.63 -2.16
CA SER A 49 -15.65 12.19 -2.51
C SER A 49 -14.68 13.16 -1.87
N GLU A 50 -14.23 12.83 -0.66
CA GLU A 50 -13.22 13.61 0.03
C GLU A 50 -11.95 13.57 -0.83
N CYS A 51 -11.53 14.78 -1.20
CA CYS A 51 -10.42 15.08 -2.06
C CYS A 51 -9.21 14.23 -1.64
N SER A 52 -8.65 13.51 -2.62
CA SER A 52 -7.41 12.74 -2.53
C SER A 52 -6.30 13.60 -1.89
N GLY A 53 -6.22 13.58 -0.57
CA GLY A 53 -4.97 13.87 0.12
C GLY A 53 -3.98 12.86 -0.44
N SER A 54 -2.91 13.35 -1.05
CA SER A 54 -1.76 12.53 -1.41
C SER A 54 -1.33 11.82 -0.14
N ASP A 55 -1.80 10.58 0.00
CA ASP A 55 -1.61 9.72 1.17
C ASP A 55 -0.14 9.31 1.12
N GLN A 56 0.73 10.24 1.50
CA GLN A 56 2.17 10.07 1.59
C GLN A 56 2.40 9.16 2.79
N ARG A 57 2.07 7.88 2.57
CA ARG A 57 2.21 6.84 3.57
C ARG A 57 3.70 6.62 3.74
N ASN A 58 4.23 7.20 4.81
CA ASN A 58 5.57 6.92 5.29
C ASN A 58 5.60 5.46 5.75
N TYR A 59 6.29 4.61 4.98
CA TYR A 59 6.55 3.23 5.37
C TYR A 59 7.91 3.18 6.07
N PRO A 60 7.98 3.10 7.40
CA PRO A 60 9.26 2.98 8.07
C PRO A 60 9.88 1.64 7.70
N PHE A 61 11.08 1.66 7.12
CA PHE A 61 11.88 0.47 6.88
C PHE A 61 13.16 0.56 7.71
N ARG A 62 13.56 -0.57 8.29
CA ARG A 62 14.80 -0.70 9.05
C ARG A 62 15.65 -1.76 8.37
N PHE A 63 16.87 -1.38 8.02
CA PHE A 63 17.88 -2.32 7.55
C PHE A 63 18.92 -2.53 8.65
N ILE A 64 19.36 -3.77 8.81
CA ILE A 64 20.43 -4.11 9.75
C ILE A 64 21.62 -4.53 8.89
N VAL A 65 22.70 -3.75 8.97
CA VAL A 65 23.99 -4.09 8.36
C VAL A 65 24.93 -4.62 9.42
N GLN A 66 25.83 -5.52 9.02
CA GLN A 66 26.98 -5.91 9.83
C GLN A 66 28.23 -5.34 9.17
N ILE A 67 28.96 -4.50 9.90
CA ILE A 67 30.23 -3.92 9.44
C ILE A 67 31.35 -4.77 10.02
N GLN A 68 32.11 -5.44 9.15
CA GLN A 68 33.24 -6.25 9.58
C GLN A 68 34.37 -5.36 10.09
N ARG A 69 35.19 -5.91 10.99
CA ARG A 69 36.40 -5.23 11.45
C ARG A 69 37.47 -5.42 10.39
N ASP A 70 38.05 -4.33 9.96
CA ASP A 70 39.21 -4.33 9.08
C ASP A 70 40.46 -4.69 9.92
N LEU A 71 41.26 -5.63 9.43
CA LEU A 71 42.48 -6.10 10.10
C LEU A 71 43.62 -5.10 9.99
N ASP A 72 43.72 -4.36 8.88
CA ASP A 72 44.78 -3.39 8.63
C ASP A 72 44.53 -2.10 9.43
N LEU A 73 43.27 -1.66 9.49
CA LEU A 73 42.86 -0.50 10.30
C LEU A 73 42.61 -0.86 11.77
N ASN A 74 42.54 -2.16 12.09
CA ASN A 74 42.17 -2.68 13.40
C ASN A 74 40.86 -2.08 13.97
N SER A 75 39.95 -1.64 13.10
CA SER A 75 38.71 -0.90 13.45
C SER A 75 37.58 -1.21 12.45
N HIS A 76 36.42 -0.59 12.62
CA HIS A 76 35.28 -0.70 11.69
C HIS A 76 35.23 0.42 10.64
N GLY A 77 36.29 1.24 10.54
CA GLY A 77 36.37 2.35 9.59
C GLY A 77 35.49 3.56 9.92
N LEU A 78 34.89 3.59 11.12
CA LEU A 78 34.07 4.72 11.58
C LEU A 78 34.09 4.83 13.11
N THR A 79 33.93 6.05 13.59
CA THR A 79 33.85 6.38 15.03
C THR A 79 32.44 6.83 15.36
N LEU A 80 31.87 6.31 16.47
CA LEU A 80 30.53 6.62 16.93
C LEU A 80 30.56 7.53 18.16
N SER A 81 29.54 8.38 18.32
CA SER A 81 29.35 9.17 19.53
C SER A 81 28.97 8.28 20.72
N TYR A 82 29.33 8.74 21.93
CA TYR A 82 28.97 8.07 23.19
C TYR A 82 27.65 8.56 23.79
N THR A 83 27.04 9.57 23.17
CA THR A 83 25.76 10.14 23.60
C THR A 83 24.63 9.63 22.71
N THR A 84 23.44 9.47 23.28
CA THR A 84 22.23 9.11 22.54
C THR A 84 21.58 10.38 21.95
N PRO A 85 21.19 10.39 20.65
CA PRO A 85 21.30 9.30 19.69
C PRO A 85 22.75 9.07 19.26
N ILE A 86 23.11 7.79 19.06
CA ILE A 86 24.43 7.42 18.54
C ILE A 86 24.52 7.93 17.10
N LEU A 87 25.53 8.76 16.84
CA LEU A 87 25.82 9.34 15.53
C LEU A 87 27.21 8.91 15.07
N VAL A 88 27.41 8.85 13.76
CA VAL A 88 28.75 8.70 13.19
C VAL A 88 29.45 10.05 13.29
N GLN A 89 30.63 10.06 13.92
CA GLN A 89 31.46 11.26 14.09
C GLN A 89 32.49 11.39 12.97
N GLU A 90 33.19 10.30 12.66
CA GLU A 90 34.27 10.28 11.68
C GLU A 90 34.22 8.97 10.89
N VAL A 91 34.69 9.02 9.65
CA VAL A 91 34.84 7.86 8.75
C VAL A 91 36.28 7.84 8.27
N THR A 92 36.94 6.70 8.41
CA THR A 92 38.30 6.49 7.93
C THR A 92 38.27 6.43 6.39
N PRO A 93 39.06 7.28 5.69
CA PRO A 93 39.06 7.35 4.23
C PRO A 93 39.70 6.13 3.57
#